data_AF-K1RMG5-F1
#
_entry.id   AF-K1RMG5-F1
#
_cell.length_a   1.000
_cell.length_b   1.000
_cell.length_c   1.000
_cell.angle_alpha   90.00
_cell.angle_beta   90.00
_cell.angle_gamma   90.00
#
_symmetry.space_group_name_H-M   'P 1'
#
loop_
_entity.id
_entity.type
_entity.pdbx_description
1 polymer ?
#
loop_
_entity_poly.entity_id
_entity_poly.type
_entity_poly.pdbx_seq_one_letter_code
_entity_poly.pdbx_strand_id
1 'polypeptide(L)'
;MLYICSIRLFAGEAKLKTADALKKASEFLSSHGYADMKESYYSTSDGVCTVNYAYKKDGVIYYPDLIKVGVNLETGDIASFDAKGYIMNHIERNLSSDILSQAEAQKSVSGLLTVLDSKRAVIPTKSKGRKGLTGNFIAPIRTVMRYSSILIQKRANEDDNT
;
A
#
# COMPACT_ATOMS: atom_id res chain seq x y z
N MET A 1 17.48 -14.86 -9.99
CA MET A 1 17.03 -13.76 -9.11
C MET A 1 15.74 -14.20 -8.43
N LEU A 2 15.77 -14.48 -7.13
CA LEU A 2 14.70 -15.13 -6.37
C LEU A 2 13.74 -14.05 -5.85
N TYR A 3 12.60 -13.84 -6.50
CA TYR A 3 11.67 -12.73 -6.18
C TYR A 3 10.59 -13.07 -5.14
N ILE A 4 10.51 -14.34 -4.76
CA ILE A 4 9.62 -14.85 -3.72
C ILE A 4 10.50 -15.75 -2.85
N CYS A 5 10.83 -15.27 -1.66
CA CYS A 5 11.37 -16.12 -0.62
C CYS A 5 10.23 -16.40 0.36
N SER A 6 9.70 -17.62 0.31
CA SER A 6 8.71 -18.09 1.28
C SER A 6 9.25 -19.37 1.90
N ILE A 7 9.65 -19.27 3.16
CA ILE A 7 9.92 -20.42 3.99
C ILE A 7 8.67 -20.58 4.88
N ARG A 8 7.77 -21.49 4.53
CA ARG A 8 6.65 -21.87 5.40
C ARG A 8 7.16 -22.79 6.50
N LEU A 9 7.83 -22.21 7.48
CA LEU A 9 7.99 -22.86 8.78
C LEU A 9 6.80 -22.45 9.63
N PHE A 10 6.10 -23.41 10.22
CA PHE A 10 5.18 -23.12 11.31
C PHE A 10 5.94 -22.32 12.37
N ALA A 11 5.48 -21.11 12.67
CA ALA A 11 5.95 -20.40 13.84
C ALA A 11 5.29 -21.05 15.06
N GLY A 12 6.07 -21.37 16.09
CA GLY A 12 5.53 -21.83 17.36
C GLY A 12 4.80 -20.70 18.09
N GLU A 13 4.72 -20.79 19.42
CA GLU A 13 4.04 -19.76 20.21
C GLU A 13 4.67 -18.38 20.01
N ALA A 14 3.83 -17.37 19.77
CA ALA A 14 4.29 -16.00 19.55
C ALA A 14 4.96 -15.43 20.82
N LYS A 15 6.22 -15.01 20.69
CA LYS A 15 7.03 -14.43 21.77
C LYS A 15 7.27 -12.92 21.58
N LEU A 16 7.17 -12.44 20.34
CA LEU A 16 7.36 -11.03 19.97
C LEU A 16 6.05 -10.26 19.95
N LYS A 17 6.12 -9.00 20.36
CA LYS A 17 5.01 -8.06 20.16
C LYS A 17 4.97 -7.64 18.69
N THR A 18 3.77 -7.34 18.19
CA THR A 18 3.57 -6.87 16.82
C THR A 18 4.44 -5.64 16.49
N ALA A 19 4.60 -4.70 17.43
CA ALA A 19 5.43 -3.52 17.24
C ALA A 19 6.90 -3.87 16.93
N ASP A 20 7.44 -4.91 17.56
CA ASP A 20 8.80 -5.40 17.31
C ASP A 20 8.89 -6.05 15.93
N ALA A 21 7.86 -6.78 15.52
CA ALA A 21 7.77 -7.34 14.16
C ALA A 21 7.73 -6.26 13.08
N LEU A 22 6.95 -5.19 13.27
CA LEU A 22 6.91 -4.04 12.35
C LEU A 22 8.27 -3.36 12.22
N LYS A 23 8.97 -3.18 13.36
CA LYS A 23 10.32 -2.60 13.39
C LYS A 23 11.31 -3.47 12.61
N LYS A 24 11.35 -4.78 12.88
CA LYS A 24 12.23 -5.73 12.17
C LYS A 24 11.96 -5.75 10.67
N ALA A 25 10.69 -5.74 10.25
CA ALA A 25 10.33 -5.68 8.84
C ALA A 25 10.81 -4.38 8.16
N SER A 26 10.70 -3.24 8.85
CA SER A 26 11.19 -1.95 8.34
C SER A 26 12.72 -1.91 8.21
N GLU A 27 13.44 -2.47 9.18
CA GLU A 27 14.91 -2.56 9.16
C GLU A 27 15.40 -3.50 8.05
N PHE A 28 14.70 -4.62 7.84
CA PHE A 28 14.95 -5.52 6.73
C PHE A 28 14.82 -4.81 5.37
N LEU A 29 13.74 -4.07 5.14
CA LEU A 29 13.58 -3.32 3.88
C LEU A 29 14.68 -2.28 3.68
N SER A 30 15.00 -1.52 4.73
CA SER A 30 16.02 -0.46 4.66
C SER A 30 17.40 -1.03 4.33
N SER A 31 17.79 -2.14 4.98
CA SER A 31 19.07 -2.81 4.73
C SER A 31 19.18 -3.47 3.35
N HIS A 32 18.05 -3.71 2.67
CA HIS A 32 18.00 -4.36 1.35
C HIS A 32 17.68 -3.37 0.21
N GLY A 33 17.81 -2.06 0.45
CA GLY A 33 17.68 -1.02 -0.58
C GLY A 33 16.26 -0.47 -0.78
N TYR A 34 15.32 -0.78 0.11
CA TYR A 34 13.92 -0.32 0.05
C TYR A 34 13.59 0.67 1.18
N ALA A 35 14.42 1.70 1.37
CA ALA A 35 14.27 2.67 2.46
C ALA A 35 13.03 3.57 2.33
N ASP A 36 12.59 3.84 1.10
CA ASP A 36 11.46 4.72 0.79
C ASP A 36 10.09 4.00 0.87
N MET A 37 9.93 3.15 1.89
CA MET A 37 8.74 2.32 2.07
C MET A 37 7.91 2.81 3.25
N LYS A 38 6.60 2.91 3.06
CA LYS A 38 5.64 3.24 4.11
C LYS A 38 4.74 2.04 4.39
N GLU A 39 4.69 1.64 5.66
CA GLU A 39 3.70 0.66 6.14
C GLU A 39 2.28 1.14 5.83
N SER A 40 1.45 0.23 5.29
CA SER A 40 0.04 0.45 4.98
C SER A 40 -0.88 -0.27 5.95
N TYR A 41 -0.73 -1.58 6.13
CA TYR A 41 -1.43 -2.41 7.10
C TYR A 41 -0.66 -3.72 7.33
N TYR A 42 -0.98 -4.42 8.42
CA TYR A 42 -0.44 -5.73 8.73
C TYR A 42 -1.53 -6.73 9.09
N SER A 43 -1.22 -8.01 9.00
CA SER A 43 -2.07 -9.10 9.46
C SER A 43 -1.22 -10.20 10.09
N THR A 44 -1.75 -10.89 11.09
CA THR A 44 -1.08 -12.02 11.73
C THR A 44 -1.86 -13.30 11.47
N SER A 45 -1.19 -14.33 10.97
CA SER A 45 -1.74 -15.68 10.79
C SER A 45 -0.63 -16.70 11.02
N ASP A 46 -0.96 -17.83 11.64
CA ASP A 46 -0.04 -18.97 11.82
C ASP A 46 1.32 -18.58 12.43
N GLY A 47 1.28 -17.66 13.40
CA GLY A 47 2.46 -17.12 14.09
C GLY A 47 3.38 -16.25 13.23
N VAL A 48 2.93 -15.79 12.05
CA VAL A 48 3.66 -14.85 11.19
C VAL A 48 2.91 -13.53 11.09
N CYS A 49 3.60 -12.42 11.38
CA CYS A 49 3.10 -11.07 11.12
C CYS A 49 3.52 -10.63 9.72
N THR A 50 2.56 -10.48 8.82
CA THR A 50 2.79 -9.99 7.45
C THR A 50 2.48 -8.51 7.38
N VAL A 51 3.48 -7.72 7.02
CA VAL A 51 3.41 -6.26 6.91
C VAL A 51 3.39 -5.87 5.44
N ASN A 52 2.43 -5.02 5.05
CA ASN A 52 2.28 -4.52 3.68
C ASN A 52 2.83 -3.11 3.60
N TYR A 53 3.78 -2.90 2.69
CA TYR A 53 4.41 -1.62 2.42
C TYR A 53 4.04 -1.11 1.03
N ALA A 54 3.93 0.21 0.92
CA ALA A 54 3.83 0.91 -0.35
C ALA A 54 4.99 1.90 -0.46
N TYR A 55 5.57 2.03 -1.66
CA TYR A 55 6.58 3.04 -1.93
C TYR A 55 6.03 4.44 -1.63
N LYS A 56 6.87 5.31 -1.05
CA LYS A 56 6.51 6.68 -0.72
C LYS A 56 7.63 7.62 -1.15
N LYS A 57 7.29 8.61 -1.97
CA LYS A 57 8.20 9.68 -2.41
C LYS A 57 7.47 11.01 -2.39
N ASP A 58 8.12 12.08 -1.95
CA ASP A 58 7.60 13.45 -2.00
C ASP A 58 6.18 13.61 -1.39
N GLY A 59 5.90 12.87 -0.31
CA GLY A 59 4.60 12.87 0.35
C GLY A 59 3.48 12.10 -0.37
N VAL A 60 3.77 11.47 -1.51
CA VAL A 60 2.84 10.65 -2.30
C VAL A 60 3.07 9.16 -2.02
N ILE A 61 1.99 8.41 -1.82
CA ILE A 61 2.03 6.94 -1.63
C ILE A 61 1.73 6.24 -2.96
N TYR A 62 2.54 5.27 -3.36
CA TYR A 62 2.41 4.57 -4.64
C TYR A 62 1.96 3.12 -4.41
N TYR A 63 0.64 2.88 -4.47
CA TYR A 63 0.08 1.53 -4.31
C TYR A 63 0.32 0.54 -5.46
N PRO A 64 0.79 0.92 -6.66
CA PRO A 64 1.32 -0.08 -7.60
C PRO A 64 2.62 -0.72 -7.08
N ASP A 65 3.38 0.00 -6.26
CA ASP A 65 4.75 -0.34 -5.88
C ASP A 65 4.76 -0.97 -4.48
N LEU A 66 4.17 -2.16 -4.37
CA LEU A 66 3.96 -2.85 -3.11
C LEU A 66 5.07 -3.84 -2.77
N ILE A 67 5.40 -3.92 -1.48
CA ILE A 67 6.24 -4.96 -0.90
C ILE A 67 5.55 -5.56 0.32
N LYS A 68 5.69 -6.86 0.53
CA LYS A 68 5.23 -7.55 1.74
C LYS A 68 6.40 -8.22 2.44
N VAL A 69 6.43 -8.10 3.76
CA VAL A 69 7.43 -8.75 4.61
C VAL A 69 6.70 -9.55 5.70
N GLY A 70 6.96 -10.85 5.77
CA GLY A 70 6.50 -11.71 6.85
C GLY A 70 7.58 -11.88 7.91
N VAL A 71 7.23 -11.66 9.17
CA VAL A 71 8.13 -11.85 10.33
C VAL A 71 7.57 -12.96 11.20
N ASN A 72 8.39 -13.96 11.51
CA ASN A 72 8.06 -15.02 12.46
C ASN A 72 7.92 -14.41 13.86
N LEU A 73 6.79 -14.59 14.54
CA LEU A 73 6.55 -13.99 15.86
C LEU A 73 7.19 -14.76 17.02
N GLU A 74 7.67 -15.97 16.80
CA GLU A 74 8.45 -16.71 17.79
C GLU A 74 9.92 -16.25 17.77
N THR A 75 10.57 -16.29 16.61
CA THR A 75 12.02 -16.03 16.47
C THR A 75 12.33 -14.59 16.09
N GLY A 76 11.41 -13.95 15.37
CA GLY A 76 11.61 -12.63 14.77
C GLY A 76 12.47 -12.65 13.52
N ASP A 77 12.67 -13.82 12.91
CA ASP A 77 13.30 -13.92 11.59
C ASP A 77 12.33 -13.53 10.49
N ILE A 78 12.87 -13.14 9.33
CA ILE A 78 12.07 -12.89 8.14
C ILE A 78 11.60 -14.22 7.56
N ALA A 79 10.31 -14.49 7.71
CA ALA A 79 9.65 -15.71 7.21
C ALA A 79 9.29 -15.60 5.72
N SER A 80 9.00 -14.38 5.24
CA SER A 80 8.70 -14.16 3.83
C SER A 80 9.06 -12.77 3.34
N PHE A 81 9.37 -12.69 2.04
CA PHE A 81 9.60 -11.44 1.33
C PHE A 81 9.01 -11.53 -0.07
N ASP A 82 8.06 -10.65 -0.37
CA ASP A 82 7.43 -10.51 -1.69
C ASP A 82 7.57 -9.07 -2.17
N ALA A 83 8.53 -8.85 -3.07
CA ALA A 83 8.76 -7.57 -3.73
C ALA A 83 8.26 -7.55 -5.18
N LYS A 84 7.45 -8.53 -5.59
CA LYS A 84 6.98 -8.61 -6.98
C LYS A 84 6.21 -7.36 -7.39
N GLY A 85 5.36 -6.83 -6.51
CA GLY A 85 4.60 -5.60 -6.77
C GLY A 85 5.53 -4.43 -7.12
N TYR A 86 6.54 -4.22 -6.30
CA TYR A 86 7.56 -3.20 -6.55
C TYR A 86 8.36 -3.47 -7.82
N ILE A 87 8.95 -4.65 -7.96
CA ILE A 87 9.88 -4.95 -9.06
C ILE A 87 9.21 -4.89 -10.44
N MET A 88 7.94 -5.30 -10.52
CA MET A 88 7.21 -5.29 -11.79
C MET A 88 6.67 -3.91 -12.16
N ASN A 89 6.46 -3.02 -11.19
CA ASN A 89 5.74 -1.75 -11.41
C ASN A 89 6.60 -0.52 -11.19
N HIS A 90 7.67 -0.61 -10.41
CA HIS A 90 8.45 0.53 -9.96
C HIS A 90 9.24 1.12 -11.13
N ILE A 91 8.84 2.34 -11.49
CA ILE A 91 9.46 3.16 -12.51
C ILE A 91 9.46 4.59 -12.01
N GLU A 92 10.36 5.41 -12.56
CA GLU A 92 10.24 6.86 -12.41
C GLU A 92 8.94 7.33 -13.08
N ARG A 93 8.18 8.16 -12.35
CA ARG A 93 6.87 8.64 -12.80
C ARG A 93 6.84 10.15 -12.74
N ASN A 94 6.58 10.76 -13.88
CA ASN A 94 6.22 12.17 -13.95
C ASN A 94 4.72 12.29 -13.70
N LEU A 95 4.37 12.80 -12.51
CA LEU A 95 2.99 13.08 -12.16
C LEU A 95 2.56 14.36 -12.89
N SER A 96 1.36 14.35 -13.48
CA SER A 96 0.78 15.55 -14.10
C SER A 96 0.64 16.67 -13.07
N SER A 97 0.74 17.92 -13.50
CA SER A 97 0.38 19.09 -12.69
C SER A 97 -1.13 19.22 -12.49
N ASP A 98 -1.94 18.60 -13.35
CA ASP A 98 -3.41 18.64 -13.31
C ASP A 98 -3.96 17.68 -12.26
N ILE A 99 -3.63 17.95 -11.00
CA ILE A 99 -4.08 17.19 -9.83
C ILE A 99 -5.11 18.06 -9.10
N LEU A 100 -6.26 17.48 -8.80
CA LEU A 100 -7.25 18.13 -7.94
C LEU A 100 -6.61 18.59 -6.63
N SER A 101 -6.97 19.78 -6.18
CA SER A 101 -6.65 20.21 -4.83
C SER A 101 -7.31 19.29 -3.81
N GLN A 102 -6.75 19.24 -2.60
CA GLN A 102 -7.32 18.46 -1.49
C GLN A 102 -8.78 18.88 -1.22
N ALA A 103 -9.08 20.19 -1.29
CA ALA A 103 -10.41 20.73 -1.07
C ALA A 103 -11.40 20.30 -2.15
N GLU A 104 -11.03 20.36 -3.42
CA GLU A 104 -11.88 19.89 -4.53
C GLU A 104 -12.13 18.39 -4.43
N ALA A 105 -11.09 17.62 -4.09
CA ALA A 105 -11.22 16.18 -3.94
C ALA A 105 -12.08 15.80 -2.72
N GLN A 106 -12.11 16.64 -1.67
CA GLN A 106 -12.98 16.47 -0.51
C GLN A 106 -14.46 16.74 -0.82
N LYS A 107 -14.78 17.64 -1.74
CA LYS A 107 -16.17 17.87 -2.21
C LYS A 107 -16.77 16.64 -2.90
N SER A 108 -15.94 15.75 -3.44
CA SER A 108 -16.39 14.48 -4.04
C SER A 108 -16.75 13.39 -3.01
N VAL A 109 -16.50 13.65 -1.71
CA VAL A 109 -16.87 12.73 -0.62
C VAL A 109 -18.37 12.80 -0.38
N SER A 110 -19.02 11.66 -0.12
CA SER A 110 -20.40 11.66 0.36
C SER A 110 -20.50 12.41 1.69
N GLY A 111 -21.47 13.29 1.84
CA GLY A 111 -21.71 14.01 3.10
C GLY A 111 -22.04 13.11 4.30
N LEU A 112 -22.30 11.81 4.07
CA LEU A 112 -22.49 10.80 5.11
C LEU A 112 -21.17 10.35 5.78
N LEU A 113 -20.02 10.77 5.25
CA LEU A 113 -18.71 10.35 5.72
C LEU A 113 -17.95 11.53 6.34
N THR A 114 -17.37 11.32 7.53
CA THR A 114 -16.44 12.25 8.15
C THR A 114 -15.02 11.96 7.67
N VAL A 115 -14.36 12.96 7.10
CA VAL A 115 -12.96 12.85 6.66
C VAL A 115 -12.04 13.05 7.87
N LEU A 116 -11.24 12.03 8.20
CA LEU A 116 -10.29 12.08 9.32
C LEU A 116 -8.85 12.40 8.90
N ASP A 117 -8.47 11.96 7.70
CA ASP A 117 -7.14 12.16 7.14
C ASP A 117 -7.24 12.17 5.60
N SER A 118 -6.30 12.86 4.96
CA SER A 118 -6.20 12.93 3.50
C SER A 118 -4.74 12.96 3.08
N LYS A 119 -4.35 12.02 2.21
CA LYS A 119 -2.99 11.91 1.67
C LYS A 119 -3.03 11.73 0.17
N ARG A 120 -2.03 12.23 -0.55
CA ARG A 120 -1.89 11.98 -1.99
C ARG A 120 -1.42 10.56 -2.25
N ALA A 121 -2.01 9.90 -3.24
CA ALA A 121 -1.56 8.59 -3.64
C ALA A 121 -1.79 8.27 -5.11
N VAL A 122 -0.90 7.46 -5.67
CA VAL A 122 -1.08 6.81 -6.95
C VAL A 122 -1.78 5.49 -6.75
N ILE A 123 -2.89 5.29 -7.46
CA ILE A 123 -3.72 4.09 -7.37
C ILE A 123 -3.77 3.44 -8.76
N PRO A 124 -3.48 2.14 -8.87
CA PRO A 124 -3.60 1.43 -10.13
C PRO A 124 -5.08 1.39 -10.54
N THR A 125 -5.40 1.86 -11.74
CA THR A 125 -6.76 1.77 -12.29
C THR A 125 -6.84 0.69 -13.37
N LYS A 126 -7.94 -0.08 -13.40
CA LYS A 126 -8.25 -0.92 -14.56
C LYS A 126 -8.72 0.00 -15.69
N SER A 127 -7.93 0.10 -16.75
CA SER A 127 -8.36 0.71 -18.02
C SER A 127 -9.42 -0.20 -18.65
N LYS A 128 -10.62 0.34 -18.95
CA LYS A 128 -11.61 -0.37 -19.77
C LYS A 128 -11.08 -0.42 -21.22
N GLY A 129 -10.60 -1.58 -21.64
CA GLY A 129 -10.82 -2.08 -23.02
C GLY A 129 -10.08 -1.44 -24.21
N ARG A 130 -9.04 -0.60 -24.04
CA ARG A 130 -8.14 -0.27 -25.16
C ARG A 130 -6.72 -0.74 -24.85
N LYS A 131 -6.19 -1.61 -25.73
CA LYS A 131 -4.81 -2.11 -25.70
C LYS A 131 -3.85 -0.95 -25.43
N GLY A 132 -3.10 -1.02 -24.32
CA GLY A 132 -1.80 -0.37 -24.21
C GLY A 132 -1.62 0.80 -23.23
N LEU A 133 -2.63 1.27 -22.49
CA LEU A 133 -2.43 2.36 -21.52
C LEU A 133 -3.09 2.05 -20.16
N THR A 134 -2.30 1.46 -19.26
CA THR A 134 -2.58 1.46 -17.81
C THR A 134 -2.26 2.85 -17.26
N GLY A 135 -3.30 3.65 -17.03
CA GLY A 135 -3.18 4.97 -16.42
C GLY A 135 -3.07 4.89 -14.90
N ASN A 136 -2.09 5.59 -14.34
CA ASN A 136 -1.97 5.85 -12.92
C ASN A 136 -2.79 7.10 -12.58
N PHE A 137 -3.77 6.98 -11.70
CA PHE A 137 -4.54 8.13 -11.21
C PHE A 137 -4.06 8.52 -9.82
N ILE A 138 -3.91 9.83 -9.59
CA ILE A 138 -3.60 10.37 -8.26
C ILE A 138 -4.92 10.64 -7.56
N ALA A 139 -5.22 9.89 -6.52
CA ALA A 139 -6.39 10.11 -5.69
C ALA A 139 -5.97 10.50 -4.27
N PRO A 140 -6.78 11.29 -3.56
CA PRO A 140 -6.66 11.35 -2.10
C PRO A 140 -7.02 9.98 -1.51
N ILE A 141 -6.13 9.40 -0.72
CA ILE A 141 -6.49 8.30 0.18
C ILE A 141 -7.31 8.90 1.33
N ARG A 142 -8.44 8.27 1.60
CA ARG A 142 -9.28 8.54 2.77
C ARG A 142 -9.07 7.42 3.77
N THR A 143 -8.78 7.75 5.02
CA THR A 143 -8.85 6.79 6.13
C THR A 143 -10.21 6.99 6.80
N VAL A 144 -11.18 6.12 6.53
CA VAL A 144 -12.42 6.03 7.33
C VAL A 144 -12.12 5.02 8.44
N MET A 145 -11.86 5.50 9.66
CA MET A 145 -11.48 4.61 10.76
C MET A 145 -12.71 4.07 11.49
N ARG A 146 -13.10 2.83 11.15
CA ARG A 146 -13.45 1.79 12.13
C ARG A 146 -12.89 0.47 11.58
N TYR A 147 -11.81 -0.01 12.20
CA TYR A 147 -11.09 -1.27 11.96
C TYR A 147 -11.08 -1.85 10.53
N SER A 148 -9.86 -1.89 9.96
CA SER A 148 -9.45 -2.69 8.78
C SER A 148 -10.16 -2.38 7.47
N SER A 149 -9.60 -1.44 6.67
CA SER A 149 -9.42 -1.49 5.20
C SER A 149 -9.38 -0.07 4.63
N ILE A 150 -8.33 0.27 3.89
CA ILE A 150 -8.24 1.49 3.07
C ILE A 150 -9.37 1.46 2.02
N LEU A 151 -10.37 2.32 2.17
CA LEU A 151 -11.45 2.50 1.21
C LEU A 151 -11.00 3.50 0.14
N ILE A 152 -10.66 3.01 -1.04
CA ILE A 152 -10.47 3.83 -2.24
C ILE A 152 -11.84 3.94 -2.94
N GLN A 153 -12.42 5.14 -2.95
CA GLN A 153 -13.64 5.40 -3.70
C GLN A 153 -13.30 6.19 -4.96
N LYS A 154 -13.44 5.55 -6.12
CA LYS A 154 -13.53 6.23 -7.42
C LYS A 154 -14.98 6.66 -7.62
N ARG A 155 -15.25 7.97 -7.74
CA ARG A 155 -16.44 8.44 -8.45
C ARG A 155 -16.06 8.47 -9.93
N ALA A 156 -16.83 7.76 -10.76
CA ALA A 156 -17.01 8.18 -12.14
C ALA A 156 -18.07 9.28 -12.09
N ASN A 157 -17.78 10.44 -12.68
CA ASN A 157 -18.82 11.30 -13.20
C ASN A 157 -19.36 10.59 -14.44
N GLU A 158 -20.62 10.17 -14.40
CA GLU A 158 -21.44 10.10 -15.59
C GLU A 158 -22.23 11.40 -15.62
N ASP A 159 -21.84 12.26 -16.55
CA ASP A 159 -22.76 13.21 -17.14
C ASP A 159 -23.84 12.38 -17.82
N ASP A 160 -25.05 12.39 -17.25
CA ASP A 160 -26.26 12.04 -18.00
C ASP A 160 -27.10 13.31 -18.09
N ASN A 161 -26.80 14.08 -19.14
CA ASN A 161 -27.68 15.08 -19.68
C ASN A 161 -28.15 14.56 -21.05
N THR A 162 -29.15 13.68 -21.02
CA THR A 162 -30.33 13.67 -21.91
C THR A 162 -31.33 12.63 -21.45
#